data_AF-A0A2D5GCG9-F1
#
_entry.id   AF-A0A2D5GCG9-F1
#
_cell.length_a   1.000
_cell.length_b   1.000
_cell.length_c   1.000
_cell.angle_alpha   90.00
_cell.angle_beta   90.00
_cell.angle_gamma   90.00
#
_symmetry.space_group_name_H-M   'P 1'
#
loop_
_entity.id
_entity.type
_entity.pdbx_description
1 polymer ?
#
loop_
_entity_poly.entity_id
_entity_poly.type
_entity_poly.pdbx_seq_one_letter_code
_entity_poly.pdbx_strand_id
1 'polypeptide(L)'
;MAKPTIAELLKASGHTTFTQELVQQAAELLYINVGAGLDQRDWDSILSGDDPMNAASQALIDQYQDPEFLLANANYLVSFQYYTEAQVEHTYRQLAESIGFDYSSKDWAKGTVFEDETLLNDSTVFSEASIYLPGSAAQVPTGPSIGNAPNSSNLTFDSDGDGFDDSIANTSVAIGNRVNGLTEISSFDPSTSKINVPDTFNGYGDDKVHNSQFEAYVGVYNGTTFHVTGVGAGPLLGATHTMILYDNDSSSSANFVDGFVIQGAYAEQQWGISGGEGAKIMSYNPSAASSSMNGLYGSADADTINADAGNDLIDGGAGVDSLTGGADADIFSFSSGDSTAVAGSGTNDSSGQDTIQDFTTGDNDLIQISGELATGFIATTHIVVGTAADGDAGGTDNVADFTTSSYIVDMNASGTLGEGDELVVNVTTDGSTAAFADDAAAQASTVFNVTLADSGATVTLGQNNDTVVAGTGTNSITAGAGADTLIGGGTDTFVIAAAGDTGTATVSNVGGAGTLDDTDTVAGAFDVIIGFQHGTDKLDVKAVNDGSTGAADSVAGLAANAYEIARGIWNASTNTFTVDGTNGSDQVVIFDDGSNDVAVVFLGVTDIDNTDLVFS
;
A
#
# COMPACT_ATOMS: atom_id res chain seq x y z
N MET A 1 -23.08 -0.16 -17.98
CA MET A 1 -23.42 0.00 -19.43
C MET A 1 -22.27 0.73 -20.11
N ALA A 2 -22.15 0.71 -21.44
CA ALA A 2 -20.98 1.29 -22.10
C ALA A 2 -20.99 2.84 -22.09
N LYS A 3 -19.94 3.43 -21.52
CA LYS A 3 -19.70 4.87 -21.43
C LYS A 3 -19.12 5.39 -22.76
N PRO A 4 -19.61 6.51 -23.33
CA PRO A 4 -19.17 6.99 -24.65
C PRO A 4 -17.79 7.63 -24.60
N THR A 5 -17.10 7.67 -25.73
CA THR A 5 -15.89 8.49 -25.88
C THR A 5 -16.23 9.99 -25.95
N ILE A 6 -15.25 10.85 -25.62
CA ILE A 6 -15.33 12.31 -25.84
C ILE A 6 -15.77 12.63 -27.27
N ALA A 7 -15.24 11.90 -28.25
CA ALA A 7 -15.54 12.11 -29.66
C ALA A 7 -16.94 11.68 -30.06
N GLU A 8 -17.67 10.91 -29.25
CA GLU A 8 -19.06 10.54 -29.48
C GLU A 8 -20.00 11.50 -28.75
N LEU A 9 -19.73 11.81 -27.48
CA LEU A 9 -20.50 12.79 -26.70
C LEU A 9 -20.56 14.17 -27.39
N LEU A 10 -19.43 14.65 -27.91
CA LEU A 10 -19.37 15.91 -28.65
C LEU A 10 -20.12 15.85 -29.99
N LYS A 11 -20.07 14.73 -30.72
CA LYS A 11 -20.84 14.56 -31.99
C LYS A 11 -22.34 14.47 -31.74
N ALA A 12 -22.75 13.75 -30.71
CA ALA A 12 -24.16 13.62 -30.30
C ALA A 12 -24.72 15.00 -29.91
N SER A 13 -23.93 15.82 -29.23
CA SER A 13 -24.22 17.22 -28.91
C SER A 13 -24.01 18.20 -30.08
N GLY A 14 -23.93 17.70 -31.32
CA GLY A 14 -23.91 18.51 -32.54
C GLY A 14 -22.59 19.24 -32.84
N HIS A 15 -21.53 19.06 -32.05
CA HIS A 15 -20.24 19.70 -32.31
C HIS A 15 -19.53 19.05 -33.50
N THR A 16 -19.26 19.87 -34.51
CA THR A 16 -18.56 19.48 -35.76
C THR A 16 -17.08 19.90 -35.79
N THR A 17 -16.65 20.63 -34.76
CA THR A 17 -15.26 21.04 -34.50
C THR A 17 -15.02 20.88 -33.00
N PHE A 18 -13.97 20.16 -32.62
CA PHE A 18 -13.59 20.01 -31.22
C PHE A 18 -12.56 21.09 -30.87
N THR A 19 -12.94 22.08 -30.06
CA THR A 19 -11.98 23.04 -29.47
C THR A 19 -11.41 22.46 -28.18
N GLN A 20 -10.30 23.03 -27.70
CA GLN A 20 -9.70 22.61 -26.44
C GLN A 20 -10.69 22.73 -25.27
N GLU A 21 -11.51 23.78 -25.23
CA GLU A 21 -12.52 23.94 -24.15
C GLU A 21 -13.62 22.88 -24.22
N LEU A 22 -14.05 22.48 -25.43
CA LEU A 22 -15.07 21.43 -25.61
C LEU A 22 -14.53 20.03 -25.27
N VAL A 23 -13.28 19.74 -25.64
CA VAL A 23 -12.62 18.48 -25.25
C VAL A 23 -12.44 18.42 -23.73
N GLN A 24 -12.05 19.53 -23.11
CA GLN A 24 -11.91 19.65 -21.66
C GLN A 24 -13.25 19.42 -20.96
N GLN A 25 -14.33 20.10 -21.36
CA GLN A 25 -15.66 19.91 -20.77
C GLN A 25 -16.19 18.47 -20.93
N ALA A 26 -15.96 17.84 -22.08
CA ALA A 26 -16.31 16.44 -22.26
C ALA A 26 -15.46 15.49 -21.41
N ALA A 27 -14.16 15.79 -21.21
CA ALA A 27 -13.29 15.02 -20.33
C ALA A 27 -13.63 15.19 -18.84
N GLU A 28 -14.07 16.38 -18.42
CA GLU A 28 -14.59 16.67 -17.08
C GLU A 28 -15.87 15.88 -16.77
N LEU A 29 -16.81 15.87 -17.72
CA LEU A 29 -18.08 15.15 -17.59
C LEU A 29 -17.93 13.62 -17.64
N LEU A 30 -16.96 13.11 -18.39
CA LEU A 30 -16.72 11.67 -18.53
C LEU A 30 -15.78 11.14 -17.45
N TYR A 31 -14.58 11.72 -17.29
CA TYR A 31 -13.49 11.09 -16.56
C TYR A 31 -13.05 11.88 -15.33
N ILE A 32 -12.71 13.17 -15.47
CA ILE A 32 -11.98 13.90 -14.40
C ILE A 32 -12.83 14.07 -13.13
N ASN A 33 -14.12 14.40 -13.25
CA ASN A 33 -15.01 14.58 -12.08
C ASN A 33 -15.64 13.27 -11.58
N VAL A 34 -15.33 12.14 -12.21
CA VAL A 34 -15.71 10.79 -11.74
C VAL A 34 -14.51 10.11 -11.06
N GLY A 35 -13.31 10.35 -11.56
CA GLY A 35 -12.07 9.76 -11.04
C GLY A 35 -12.10 8.24 -11.14
N ALA A 36 -11.64 7.58 -10.08
CA ALA A 36 -11.75 6.14 -9.88
C ALA A 36 -13.16 5.69 -9.44
N GLY A 37 -14.16 6.58 -9.36
CA GLY A 37 -15.51 6.28 -8.87
C GLY A 37 -16.44 5.61 -9.89
N LEU A 38 -17.58 5.15 -9.37
CA LEU A 38 -18.66 4.52 -10.12
C LEU A 38 -19.39 5.51 -11.06
N ASP A 39 -19.72 5.05 -12.26
CA ASP A 39 -20.53 5.79 -13.24
C ASP A 39 -21.82 5.03 -13.55
N GLN A 40 -22.90 5.40 -12.85
CA GLN A 40 -24.21 4.75 -12.93
C GLN A 40 -25.17 5.44 -13.90
N ARG A 41 -24.71 6.47 -14.62
CA ARG A 41 -25.54 7.27 -15.53
C ARG A 41 -26.06 6.47 -16.73
N ASP A 42 -27.33 6.68 -17.08
CA ASP A 42 -27.96 6.09 -18.27
C ASP A 42 -27.47 6.79 -19.55
N TRP A 43 -26.31 6.35 -20.03
CA TRP A 43 -25.66 6.90 -21.21
C TRP A 43 -26.45 6.71 -22.51
N ASP A 44 -27.23 5.63 -22.65
CA ASP A 44 -28.10 5.42 -23.81
C ASP A 44 -29.21 6.48 -23.85
N SER A 45 -29.83 6.77 -22.70
CA SER A 45 -30.82 7.84 -22.56
C SER A 45 -30.21 9.22 -22.82
N ILE A 46 -29.06 9.53 -22.19
CA ILE A 46 -28.34 10.80 -22.35
C ILE A 46 -27.97 11.07 -23.81
N LEU A 47 -27.38 10.10 -24.51
CA LEU A 47 -26.96 10.23 -25.91
C LEU A 47 -28.14 10.31 -26.90
N SER A 48 -29.33 9.88 -26.49
CA SER A 48 -30.56 10.00 -27.29
C SER A 48 -31.25 11.38 -27.20
N GLY A 49 -30.81 12.24 -26.29
CA GLY A 49 -31.39 13.56 -26.04
C GLY A 49 -31.00 14.66 -27.05
N ASP A 50 -31.70 15.80 -27.00
CA ASP A 50 -31.45 16.97 -27.87
C ASP A 50 -30.15 17.73 -27.52
N ASP A 51 -29.62 17.57 -26.30
CA ASP A 51 -28.34 18.12 -25.83
C ASP A 51 -27.66 17.15 -24.83
N PRO A 52 -26.96 16.11 -25.32
CA PRO A 52 -26.33 15.10 -24.48
C PRO A 52 -25.24 15.64 -23.53
N MET A 53 -24.52 16.71 -23.88
CA MET A 53 -23.47 17.26 -23.02
C MET A 53 -24.06 18.00 -21.82
N ASN A 54 -25.13 18.78 -22.02
CA ASN A 54 -25.87 19.37 -20.89
C ASN A 54 -26.62 18.30 -20.07
N ALA A 55 -27.16 17.27 -20.73
CA ALA A 55 -27.80 16.14 -20.03
C ALA A 55 -26.81 15.31 -19.19
N ALA A 56 -25.59 15.06 -19.69
CA ALA A 56 -24.52 14.39 -18.94
C ALA A 56 -24.05 15.21 -17.72
N SER A 57 -24.08 16.54 -17.82
CA SER A 57 -23.79 17.46 -16.72
C SER A 57 -24.85 17.39 -15.63
N GLN A 58 -26.13 17.48 -16.00
CA GLN A 58 -27.21 17.34 -15.03
C GLN A 58 -27.21 15.94 -14.40
N ALA A 59 -27.00 14.87 -15.18
CA ALA A 59 -26.94 13.50 -14.66
C ALA A 59 -25.74 13.25 -13.74
N LEU A 60 -24.62 14.00 -13.89
CA LEU A 60 -23.49 13.94 -12.96
C LEU A 60 -23.85 14.57 -11.61
N ILE A 61 -24.50 15.74 -11.64
CA ILE A 61 -25.02 16.42 -10.44
C ILE A 61 -26.06 15.53 -9.75
N ASP A 62 -27.03 14.99 -10.51
CA ASP A 62 -28.09 14.12 -9.99
C ASP A 62 -27.51 12.84 -9.35
N GLN A 63 -26.41 12.27 -9.90
CA GLN A 63 -25.72 11.10 -9.34
C GLN A 63 -25.05 11.43 -7.99
N TYR A 64 -24.21 12.46 -7.92
CA TYR A 64 -23.55 12.84 -6.66
C TYR A 64 -24.51 13.46 -5.64
N GLN A 65 -25.72 13.85 -6.05
CA GLN A 65 -26.77 14.32 -5.14
C GLN A 65 -27.52 13.18 -4.41
N ASP A 66 -27.40 11.93 -4.88
CA ASP A 66 -28.10 10.77 -4.31
C ASP A 66 -27.32 10.15 -3.12
N PRO A 67 -27.90 10.11 -1.90
CA PRO A 67 -27.26 9.49 -0.74
C PRO A 67 -26.94 7.99 -0.89
N GLU A 68 -27.75 7.23 -1.65
CA GLU A 68 -27.50 5.80 -1.86
C GLU A 68 -26.31 5.60 -2.80
N PHE A 69 -26.15 6.47 -3.81
CA PHE A 69 -24.95 6.49 -4.65
C PHE A 69 -23.70 6.90 -3.87
N LEU A 70 -23.76 7.99 -3.09
CA LEU A 70 -22.61 8.50 -2.33
C LEU A 70 -22.03 7.44 -1.40
N LEU A 71 -22.89 6.68 -0.70
CA LEU A 71 -22.45 5.59 0.16
C LEU A 71 -21.90 4.40 -0.62
N ALA A 72 -22.55 3.96 -1.70
CA ALA A 72 -22.05 2.85 -2.52
C ALA A 72 -20.68 3.17 -3.14
N ASN A 73 -20.54 4.37 -3.71
CA ASN A 73 -19.28 4.86 -4.28
C ASN A 73 -18.19 5.07 -3.23
N ALA A 74 -18.54 5.43 -1.99
CA ALA A 74 -17.57 5.59 -0.90
C ALA A 74 -16.98 4.23 -0.46
N ASN A 75 -17.84 3.22 -0.26
CA ASN A 75 -17.40 1.85 0.07
C ASN A 75 -16.54 1.25 -1.06
N TYR A 76 -16.96 1.45 -2.32
CA TYR A 76 -16.19 1.05 -3.50
C TYR A 76 -14.80 1.68 -3.52
N LEU A 77 -14.68 3.01 -3.33
CA LEU A 77 -13.38 3.68 -3.32
C LEU A 77 -12.44 3.16 -2.21
N VAL A 78 -12.92 2.99 -0.96
CA VAL A 78 -12.05 2.50 0.13
C VAL A 78 -11.74 1.00 0.03
N SER A 79 -12.53 0.22 -0.72
CA SER A 79 -12.23 -1.20 -0.98
C SER A 79 -10.94 -1.43 -1.77
N PHE A 80 -10.44 -0.42 -2.49
CA PHE A 80 -9.12 -0.48 -3.14
C PHE A 80 -7.95 -0.24 -2.17
N GLN A 81 -8.19 0.19 -0.93
CA GLN A 81 -7.20 0.52 0.12
C GLN A 81 -6.19 1.64 -0.19
N TYR A 82 -6.03 2.04 -1.45
CA TYR A 82 -5.30 3.25 -1.86
C TYR A 82 -6.07 4.55 -1.56
N TYR A 83 -7.36 4.46 -1.19
CA TYR A 83 -8.18 5.60 -0.76
C TYR A 83 -8.66 5.43 0.68
N THR A 84 -8.41 6.45 1.52
CA THR A 84 -8.98 6.54 2.87
C THR A 84 -10.38 7.15 2.86
N GLU A 85 -11.14 6.91 3.94
CA GLU A 85 -12.45 7.54 4.18
C GLU A 85 -12.35 9.08 4.12
N ALA A 86 -11.25 9.64 4.63
CA ALA A 86 -10.93 11.07 4.57
C ALA A 86 -10.66 11.57 3.14
N GLN A 87 -9.98 10.78 2.30
CA GLN A 87 -9.78 11.11 0.89
C GLN A 87 -11.11 11.14 0.13
N VAL A 88 -11.99 10.17 0.38
CA VAL A 88 -13.35 10.15 -0.21
C VAL A 88 -14.16 11.38 0.23
N GLU A 89 -14.21 11.68 1.52
CA GLU A 89 -14.92 12.84 2.07
C GLU A 89 -14.33 14.18 1.58
N HIS A 90 -12.99 14.25 1.42
CA HIS A 90 -12.34 15.43 0.84
C HIS A 90 -12.73 15.63 -0.63
N THR A 91 -12.69 14.57 -1.42
CA THR A 91 -13.09 14.59 -2.83
C THR A 91 -14.56 14.95 -2.99
N TYR A 92 -15.46 14.45 -2.16
CA TYR A 92 -16.88 14.83 -2.17
C TYR A 92 -17.09 16.32 -1.85
N ARG A 93 -16.35 16.90 -0.88
CA ARG A 93 -16.37 18.36 -0.62
C ARG A 93 -15.86 19.16 -1.83
N GLN A 94 -14.77 18.73 -2.48
CA GLN A 94 -14.24 19.40 -3.68
C GLN A 94 -15.18 19.30 -4.89
N LEU A 95 -15.85 18.16 -5.09
CA LEU A 95 -16.84 17.99 -6.14
C LEU A 95 -18.09 18.86 -5.88
N ALA A 96 -18.52 19.00 -4.62
CA ALA A 96 -19.62 19.89 -4.27
C ALA A 96 -19.32 21.36 -4.64
N GLU A 97 -18.08 21.82 -4.46
CA GLU A 97 -17.66 23.16 -4.90
C GLU A 97 -17.48 23.28 -6.43
N SER A 98 -17.04 22.23 -7.12
CA SER A 98 -16.67 22.29 -8.55
C SER A 98 -17.83 22.02 -9.53
N ILE A 99 -18.68 21.03 -9.24
CA ILE A 99 -19.87 20.70 -10.06
C ILE A 99 -21.20 21.16 -9.44
N GLY A 100 -21.22 21.56 -8.16
CA GLY A 100 -22.30 22.35 -7.58
C GLY A 100 -23.53 21.60 -7.06
N PHE A 101 -23.39 20.36 -6.59
CA PHE A 101 -24.45 19.64 -5.88
C PHE A 101 -24.53 20.07 -4.39
N ASP A 102 -25.70 19.88 -3.75
CA ASP A 102 -25.91 20.26 -2.34
C ASP A 102 -25.38 19.17 -1.40
N TYR A 103 -24.18 19.41 -0.85
CA TYR A 103 -23.52 18.54 0.12
C TYR A 103 -23.72 18.99 1.59
N SER A 104 -24.79 19.75 1.87
CA SER A 104 -25.10 20.21 3.24
C SER A 104 -25.78 19.17 4.13
N SER A 105 -26.39 18.13 3.53
CA SER A 105 -26.82 16.92 4.25
C SER A 105 -25.75 15.84 4.10
N LYS A 106 -25.26 15.38 5.25
CA LYS A 106 -24.30 14.28 5.38
C LYS A 106 -24.95 13.00 5.91
N ASP A 107 -26.28 12.90 5.75
CA ASP A 107 -27.06 11.76 6.23
C ASP A 107 -26.75 10.45 5.47
N TRP A 108 -26.01 10.51 4.35
CA TRP A 108 -25.53 9.33 3.60
C TRP A 108 -24.52 8.48 4.38
N ALA A 109 -23.65 9.12 5.18
CA ALA A 109 -22.58 8.45 5.93
C ALA A 109 -23.05 7.88 7.28
N LYS A 110 -24.30 8.10 7.65
CA LYS A 110 -24.79 7.94 9.02
C LYS A 110 -24.93 6.48 9.44
N GLY A 111 -24.29 6.11 10.54
CA GLY A 111 -24.21 4.73 11.03
C GLY A 111 -23.25 3.86 10.21
N THR A 112 -22.28 4.48 9.51
CA THR A 112 -21.26 3.82 8.70
C THR A 112 -19.87 4.30 9.10
N VAL A 113 -18.81 3.66 8.60
CA VAL A 113 -17.41 4.06 8.88
C VAL A 113 -17.11 5.52 8.51
N PHE A 114 -17.82 6.06 7.52
CA PHE A 114 -17.67 7.45 7.06
C PHE A 114 -18.30 8.50 7.99
N GLU A 115 -19.12 8.14 9.00
CA GLU A 115 -19.87 9.13 9.79
C GLU A 115 -18.93 10.15 10.46
N ASP A 116 -17.86 9.68 11.11
CA ASP A 116 -16.93 10.54 11.84
C ASP A 116 -16.16 11.49 10.90
N GLU A 117 -15.69 11.02 9.73
CA GLU A 117 -15.06 11.86 8.70
C GLU A 117 -15.97 13.00 8.22
N THR A 118 -17.26 12.70 8.03
CA THR A 118 -18.21 13.76 7.66
C THR A 118 -18.43 14.80 8.77
N LEU A 119 -18.09 14.50 10.03
CA LEU A 119 -18.14 15.44 11.15
C LEU A 119 -16.86 16.30 11.28
N LEU A 120 -15.76 15.92 10.63
CA LEU A 120 -14.50 16.67 10.64
C LEU A 120 -14.57 17.96 9.81
N ASN A 121 -13.70 18.93 10.12
CA ASN A 121 -13.62 20.21 9.40
C ASN A 121 -12.70 20.10 8.18
N ASP A 122 -12.87 21.00 7.21
CA ASP A 122 -12.23 20.92 5.89
C ASP A 122 -10.69 20.89 5.95
N SER A 123 -10.08 21.54 6.96
CA SER A 123 -8.62 21.54 7.13
C SER A 123 -8.07 20.26 7.78
N THR A 124 -8.92 19.47 8.44
CA THR A 124 -8.56 18.17 9.02
C THR A 124 -8.67 17.12 7.92
N VAL A 125 -9.84 17.00 7.30
CA VAL A 125 -10.11 16.13 6.14
C VAL A 125 -9.09 16.33 5.00
N PHE A 126 -8.74 17.57 4.66
CA PHE A 126 -7.69 17.84 3.67
C PHE A 126 -6.30 17.37 4.10
N SER A 127 -5.98 17.45 5.41
CA SER A 127 -4.71 16.97 5.96
C SER A 127 -4.62 15.45 5.94
N GLU A 128 -5.72 14.74 6.20
CA GLU A 128 -5.81 13.28 6.11
C GLU A 128 -5.86 12.78 4.65
N ALA A 129 -6.05 13.68 3.67
CA ALA A 129 -6.12 13.35 2.25
C ALA A 129 -4.88 13.71 1.39
N SER A 130 -4.06 14.69 1.80
CA SER A 130 -3.06 15.35 0.94
C SER A 130 -1.72 14.64 0.86
N ILE A 131 -1.67 13.56 0.09
CA ILE A 131 -0.65 12.51 0.11
C ILE A 131 -0.20 12.19 -1.35
N TYR A 132 1.03 11.70 -1.56
CA TYR A 132 1.73 11.45 -2.86
C TYR A 132 2.42 12.64 -3.57
N LEU A 133 2.83 12.48 -4.85
CA LEU A 133 4.25 12.63 -5.26
C LEU A 133 4.61 13.71 -6.33
N PRO A 134 5.93 14.03 -6.55
CA PRO A 134 6.35 15.28 -7.24
C PRO A 134 7.45 15.24 -8.33
N GLY A 135 7.56 16.35 -9.08
CA GLY A 135 8.69 16.77 -9.94
C GLY A 135 8.45 18.17 -10.57
N SER A 136 9.28 18.81 -11.41
CA SER A 136 10.73 18.78 -11.76
C SER A 136 10.98 20.02 -12.69
N ALA A 137 12.16 20.63 -12.94
CA ALA A 137 13.51 20.66 -12.34
C ALA A 137 14.36 21.84 -12.96
N ALA A 138 15.68 21.88 -12.69
CA ALA A 138 16.77 22.58 -13.42
C ALA A 138 17.10 24.11 -13.25
N GLN A 139 18.40 24.36 -12.94
CA GLN A 139 19.19 25.62 -12.96
C GLN A 139 18.98 26.68 -11.85
N VAL A 140 20.09 27.22 -11.31
CA VAL A 140 20.20 27.87 -9.98
C VAL A 140 20.51 29.38 -10.06
N PRO A 141 19.85 30.22 -9.22
CA PRO A 141 20.58 31.28 -8.51
C PRO A 141 20.06 31.64 -7.10
N THR A 142 20.87 31.33 -6.07
CA THR A 142 21.00 32.07 -4.78
C THR A 142 19.75 32.42 -3.96
N GLY A 143 19.38 31.56 -3.00
CA GLY A 143 18.52 31.90 -1.86
C GLY A 143 19.26 32.61 -0.70
N PRO A 144 18.54 33.17 0.30
CA PRO A 144 19.12 33.96 1.39
C PRO A 144 19.68 33.10 2.55
N SER A 145 20.70 33.63 3.24
CA SER A 145 21.25 33.00 4.47
C SER A 145 20.31 33.18 5.66
N ILE A 146 20.04 32.08 6.38
CA ILE A 146 19.14 32.04 7.54
C ILE A 146 19.96 32.44 8.79
N GLY A 147 20.13 33.75 8.90
CA GLY A 147 21.07 34.39 9.84
C GLY A 147 20.47 34.74 11.20
N ASN A 148 20.14 33.72 12.00
CA ASN A 148 20.17 33.72 13.47
C ASN A 148 20.01 32.26 13.95
N ALA A 149 20.62 31.89 15.08
CA ALA A 149 20.40 30.57 15.67
C ALA A 149 18.98 30.47 16.25
N PRO A 150 18.23 29.38 15.98
CA PRO A 150 16.88 29.18 16.54
C PRO A 150 16.97 28.78 18.01
N ASN A 151 16.83 29.74 18.92
CA ASN A 151 16.95 29.52 20.36
C ASN A 151 15.59 29.25 21.03
N SER A 152 15.16 27.99 20.97
CA SER A 152 13.88 27.46 21.45
C SER A 152 13.91 27.02 22.92
N SER A 153 14.57 27.76 23.81
CA SER A 153 14.97 27.29 25.15
C SER A 153 13.84 27.12 26.19
N ASN A 154 12.65 26.71 25.77
CA ASN A 154 11.49 26.34 26.57
C ASN A 154 10.78 25.10 25.97
N LEU A 155 11.54 24.16 25.39
CA LEU A 155 10.97 22.91 24.86
C LEU A 155 10.32 22.09 25.99
N THR A 156 9.09 21.65 25.77
CA THR A 156 8.38 20.67 26.61
C THR A 156 7.87 19.53 25.75
N PHE A 157 7.70 18.36 26.35
CA PHE A 157 7.14 17.20 25.67
C PHE A 157 6.01 16.54 26.46
N ASP A 158 5.34 15.60 25.81
CA ASP A 158 4.28 14.76 26.36
C ASP A 158 4.63 13.31 26.01
N SER A 159 4.77 12.45 27.03
CA SER A 159 5.29 11.08 26.88
C SER A 159 4.34 9.98 27.37
N ASP A 160 3.35 10.31 28.19
CA ASP A 160 2.29 9.39 28.65
C ASP A 160 0.87 9.86 28.30
N GLY A 161 0.70 11.06 27.72
CA GLY A 161 -0.54 11.54 27.11
C GLY A 161 -1.45 12.35 28.05
N ASP A 162 -0.96 12.79 29.21
CA ASP A 162 -1.75 13.52 30.21
C ASP A 162 -1.83 15.05 29.95
N GLY A 163 -0.81 15.62 29.29
CA GLY A 163 -0.81 16.97 28.71
C GLY A 163 0.34 17.91 29.14
N PHE A 164 1.48 17.82 28.46
CA PHE A 164 2.59 18.81 28.42
C PHE A 164 3.07 19.37 29.79
N ASP A 165 3.56 18.50 30.69
CA ASP A 165 4.19 18.87 31.97
C ASP A 165 5.74 18.72 31.96
N ASP A 166 6.26 17.74 31.20
CA ASP A 166 7.68 17.36 31.21
C ASP A 166 8.63 18.40 30.54
N SER A 167 9.72 18.72 31.25
CA SER A 167 10.87 19.48 30.73
C SER A 167 11.94 18.55 30.16
N ILE A 168 12.59 18.90 29.04
CA ILE A 168 13.66 18.08 28.42
C ILE A 168 14.93 18.07 29.30
N ALA A 169 14.96 17.15 30.26
CA ALA A 169 16.10 16.87 31.13
C ALA A 169 16.16 15.37 31.48
N ASN A 170 17.05 14.64 30.79
CA ASN A 170 17.31 13.18 30.91
C ASN A 170 16.31 12.22 30.21
N THR A 171 15.52 12.68 29.23
CA THR A 171 14.61 11.83 28.44
C THR A 171 14.97 11.79 26.96
N SER A 172 14.94 10.58 26.39
CA SER A 172 15.05 10.32 24.95
C SER A 172 13.69 10.48 24.27
N VAL A 173 13.65 11.17 23.13
CA VAL A 173 12.43 11.33 22.33
C VAL A 173 12.14 10.06 21.53
N ALA A 174 10.87 9.63 21.53
CA ALA A 174 10.37 8.43 20.88
C ALA A 174 9.20 8.72 19.93
N ILE A 175 8.86 7.76 19.08
CA ILE A 175 7.68 7.80 18.20
C ILE A 175 6.41 7.91 19.07
N GLY A 176 5.48 8.77 18.66
CA GLY A 176 4.28 9.15 19.41
C GLY A 176 4.47 10.33 20.37
N ASN A 177 5.70 10.74 20.70
CA ASN A 177 5.92 11.93 21.54
C ASN A 177 5.55 13.22 20.79
N ARG A 178 5.06 14.20 21.55
CA ARG A 178 4.73 15.54 21.04
C ARG A 178 5.65 16.57 21.67
N VAL A 179 6.37 17.35 20.86
CA VAL A 179 7.35 18.36 21.29
C VAL A 179 6.87 19.76 20.93
N ASN A 180 6.87 20.67 21.91
CA ASN A 180 6.34 22.03 21.79
C ASN A 180 7.48 23.08 21.90
N GLY A 181 7.26 24.29 21.37
CA GLY A 181 8.18 25.43 21.51
C GLY A 181 9.27 25.55 20.42
N LEU A 182 9.27 24.64 19.45
CA LEU A 182 10.17 24.65 18.28
C LEU A 182 9.95 25.89 17.40
N THR A 183 10.92 26.21 16.56
CA THR A 183 10.81 27.27 15.54
C THR A 183 10.97 26.68 14.14
N GLU A 184 10.06 27.01 13.23
CA GLU A 184 10.06 26.52 11.84
C GLU A 184 10.98 27.33 10.92
N ILE A 185 11.79 26.62 10.12
CA ILE A 185 12.63 27.20 9.06
C ILE A 185 11.93 27.00 7.71
N SER A 186 10.90 27.81 7.45
CA SER A 186 10.03 27.75 6.26
C SER A 186 10.67 28.20 4.93
N SER A 187 11.99 28.13 4.82
CA SER A 187 12.76 28.39 3.59
C SER A 187 14.05 27.58 3.52
N PHE A 188 14.01 26.35 4.03
CA PHE A 188 15.10 25.39 3.91
C PHE A 188 15.14 24.75 2.51
N ASP A 189 16.28 24.87 1.82
CA ASP A 189 16.61 24.16 0.58
C ASP A 189 17.66 23.09 0.92
N PRO A 190 17.36 21.78 0.81
CA PRO A 190 18.29 20.70 1.15
C PRO A 190 19.59 20.71 0.33
N SER A 191 19.63 21.40 -0.82
CA SER A 191 20.80 21.49 -1.69
C SER A 191 21.68 22.73 -1.45
N THR A 192 21.16 23.80 -0.84
CA THR A 192 21.92 25.05 -0.64
C THR A 192 21.82 25.71 0.74
N SER A 193 20.80 25.42 1.54
CA SER A 193 20.61 26.06 2.85
C SER A 193 21.65 25.63 3.88
N LYS A 194 22.00 26.58 4.76
CA LYS A 194 23.03 26.43 5.79
C LYS A 194 22.52 27.05 7.09
N ILE A 195 22.48 26.24 8.13
CA ILE A 195 21.93 26.61 9.43
C ILE A 195 23.09 26.94 10.36
N ASN A 196 23.02 28.09 11.02
CA ASN A 196 24.04 28.53 11.97
C ASN A 196 23.71 27.95 13.35
N VAL A 197 24.61 27.11 13.89
CA VAL A 197 24.47 26.51 15.23
C VAL A 197 25.53 27.07 16.18
N PRO A 198 25.30 27.03 17.51
CA PRO A 198 26.24 27.52 18.52
C PRO A 198 27.67 26.96 18.41
N ASP A 199 28.65 27.66 19.00
CA ASP A 199 30.05 27.24 19.00
C ASP A 199 30.37 26.14 20.03
N THR A 200 29.48 25.98 21.02
CA THR A 200 29.46 24.94 22.06
C THR A 200 29.33 23.51 21.53
N PHE A 201 28.89 23.35 20.28
CA PHE A 201 28.68 22.11 19.51
C PHE A 201 29.99 21.34 19.20
N ASN A 202 30.83 21.12 20.22
CA ASN A 202 31.93 20.14 20.36
C ASN A 202 32.65 20.20 21.75
N GLY A 203 32.09 20.90 22.75
CA GLY A 203 32.71 21.15 24.06
C GLY A 203 32.59 20.03 25.10
N TYR A 204 32.95 18.80 24.74
CA TYR A 204 32.71 17.59 25.57
C TYR A 204 33.11 17.68 27.05
N GLY A 205 32.19 17.30 27.95
CA GLY A 205 32.38 17.30 29.40
C GLY A 205 31.49 16.35 30.21
N ASP A 206 30.91 15.31 29.59
CA ASP A 206 29.92 14.34 30.13
C ASP A 206 28.57 14.95 30.60
N ASP A 207 27.40 14.34 30.41
CA ASP A 207 26.95 13.23 29.53
C ASP A 207 25.40 13.39 29.41
N LYS A 208 24.68 13.36 28.27
CA LYS A 208 25.03 13.12 26.85
C LYS A 208 24.03 13.78 25.87
N VAL A 209 24.48 13.98 24.62
CA VAL A 209 23.71 13.82 23.37
C VAL A 209 24.54 12.92 22.45
N HIS A 210 23.99 11.78 22.00
CA HIS A 210 24.76 10.73 21.35
C HIS A 210 23.86 9.89 20.40
N ASN A 211 24.28 9.61 19.17
CA ASN A 211 25.70 9.34 18.85
C ASN A 211 26.42 10.31 17.90
N SER A 212 25.96 11.56 17.73
CA SER A 212 26.84 12.76 17.74
C SER A 212 26.10 14.11 17.74
N GLN A 213 25.82 14.66 18.93
CA GLN A 213 25.54 16.09 19.19
C GLN A 213 24.22 16.68 18.62
N PHE A 214 23.54 15.96 17.73
CA PHE A 214 22.12 16.16 17.40
C PHE A 214 21.46 14.82 17.09
N GLU A 215 20.14 14.78 17.13
CA GLU A 215 19.32 13.70 16.59
C GLU A 215 18.25 14.29 15.64
N ALA A 216 17.83 13.52 14.63
CA ALA A 216 16.84 13.94 13.63
C ALA A 216 15.59 13.05 13.61
N TYR A 217 14.44 13.66 13.80
CA TYR A 217 13.14 12.99 13.90
C TYR A 217 12.22 13.44 12.75
N VAL A 218 11.45 12.51 12.20
CA VAL A 218 10.41 12.78 11.19
C VAL A 218 9.05 12.85 11.89
N GLY A 219 8.19 13.73 11.41
CA GLY A 219 6.92 14.02 12.08
C GLY A 219 6.08 15.05 11.35
N VAL A 220 5.01 15.48 12.01
CA VAL A 220 4.08 16.51 11.51
C VAL A 220 4.20 17.74 12.40
N TYR A 221 4.44 18.92 11.81
CA TYR A 221 4.46 20.20 12.53
C TYR A 221 3.25 21.07 12.20
N ASN A 222 2.44 21.38 13.22
CA ASN A 222 1.21 22.18 13.05
C ASN A 222 1.42 23.69 13.23
N GLY A 223 2.65 24.19 13.07
CA GLY A 223 3.02 25.58 13.37
C GLY A 223 3.34 25.86 14.84
N THR A 224 3.03 24.95 15.76
CA THR A 224 3.25 25.11 17.22
C THR A 224 3.90 23.88 17.87
N THR A 225 3.50 22.67 17.47
CA THR A 225 3.89 21.40 18.08
C THR A 225 4.27 20.41 16.98
N PHE A 226 5.34 19.66 17.23
CA PHE A 226 5.82 18.55 16.40
C PHE A 226 5.35 17.22 17.00
N HIS A 227 4.67 16.40 16.21
CA HIS A 227 4.35 15.02 16.59
C HIS A 227 5.33 14.08 15.90
N VAL A 228 6.14 13.37 16.68
CA VAL A 228 7.17 12.44 16.17
C VAL A 228 6.49 11.19 15.64
N THR A 229 6.56 10.97 14.32
CA THR A 229 6.01 9.77 13.67
C THR A 229 7.10 8.77 13.28
N GLY A 230 8.37 9.19 13.22
CA GLY A 230 9.50 8.31 12.93
C GLY A 230 10.84 8.83 13.45
N VAL A 231 11.76 7.90 13.70
CA VAL A 231 13.18 8.12 13.43
C VAL A 231 13.42 7.80 11.94
N GLY A 232 14.50 8.29 11.33
CA GLY A 232 14.67 8.25 9.86
C GLY A 232 14.55 6.84 9.24
N ALA A 233 13.94 6.79 8.05
CA ALA A 233 13.43 5.62 7.29
C ALA A 233 12.09 5.06 7.81
N GLY A 234 11.05 5.22 6.97
CA GLY A 234 9.64 4.88 7.23
C GLY A 234 8.72 5.63 6.25
N PRO A 235 7.49 5.16 5.98
CA PRO A 235 6.66 5.65 4.88
C PRO A 235 6.25 7.13 5.05
N LEU A 236 6.30 7.88 3.94
CA LEU A 236 5.96 9.31 3.90
C LEU A 236 4.64 9.54 3.17
N LEU A 237 3.57 9.67 3.95
CA LEU A 237 2.29 10.16 3.45
C LEU A 237 2.08 11.61 3.95
N GLY A 238 2.21 12.58 3.04
CA GLY A 238 1.80 13.98 3.26
C GLY A 238 2.91 14.97 3.65
N ALA A 239 2.49 16.15 4.13
CA ALA A 239 3.33 17.33 4.37
C ALA A 239 4.20 17.20 5.63
N THR A 240 5.19 16.31 5.56
CA THR A 240 6.11 15.98 6.65
C THR A 240 7.10 17.08 6.99
N HIS A 241 7.64 17.02 8.19
CA HIS A 241 8.66 17.90 8.74
C HIS A 241 9.77 17.09 9.40
N THR A 242 10.99 17.64 9.41
CA THR A 242 12.12 17.12 10.18
C THR A 242 12.38 18.03 11.38
N MET A 243 12.35 17.47 12.59
CA MET A 243 12.80 18.11 13.81
C MET A 243 14.26 17.73 14.07
N ILE A 244 15.12 18.73 14.24
CA ILE A 244 16.50 18.56 14.69
C ILE A 244 16.59 19.08 16.13
N LEU A 245 17.02 18.21 17.06
CA LEU A 245 17.30 18.57 18.46
C LEU A 245 18.82 18.59 18.68
N TYR A 246 19.34 19.55 19.45
CA TYR A 246 20.78 19.67 19.71
C TYR A 246 21.11 20.32 21.08
N ASP A 247 22.32 20.03 21.57
CA ASP A 247 22.87 20.65 22.79
C ASP A 247 23.40 22.07 22.49
N ASN A 248 23.02 23.06 23.28
CA ASN A 248 23.47 24.44 23.14
C ASN A 248 24.49 24.90 24.21
N ASP A 249 24.74 24.12 25.26
CA ASP A 249 25.56 24.52 26.42
C ASP A 249 27.00 23.94 26.34
N SER A 250 27.88 24.45 27.20
CA SER A 250 29.23 23.94 27.44
C SER A 250 29.44 23.50 28.90
N SER A 251 28.34 23.32 29.65
CA SER A 251 28.36 22.84 31.03
C SER A 251 27.93 21.38 31.12
N SER A 252 28.49 20.65 32.08
CA SER A 252 28.11 19.26 32.39
C SER A 252 26.79 19.18 33.20
N SER A 253 25.76 19.93 32.77
CA SER A 253 24.45 19.93 33.42
C SER A 253 23.32 20.16 32.42
N ALA A 254 22.77 19.07 31.90
CA ALA A 254 21.76 19.02 30.83
C ALA A 254 20.42 19.70 31.22
N ASN A 255 20.35 21.01 31.02
CA ASN A 255 19.15 21.83 31.23
C ASN A 255 18.76 22.68 29.99
N PHE A 256 19.52 22.59 28.88
CA PHE A 256 19.39 23.49 27.73
C PHE A 256 19.53 22.74 26.39
N VAL A 257 18.54 21.94 26.05
CA VAL A 257 18.35 21.44 24.68
C VAL A 257 17.59 22.50 23.87
N ASP A 258 18.10 22.82 22.68
CA ASP A 258 17.40 23.61 21.66
C ASP A 258 16.97 22.70 20.51
N GLY A 259 16.05 23.18 19.67
CA GLY A 259 15.62 22.49 18.48
C GLY A 259 14.95 23.38 17.46
N PHE A 260 15.03 22.98 16.20
CA PHE A 260 14.28 23.59 15.11
C PHE A 260 13.54 22.53 14.31
N VAL A 261 12.57 22.99 13.54
CA VAL A 261 11.82 22.15 12.62
C VAL A 261 11.88 22.74 11.21
N ILE A 262 11.95 21.88 10.20
CA ILE A 262 12.00 22.29 8.79
C ILE A 262 10.99 21.46 7.99
N GLN A 263 10.49 22.02 6.89
CA GLN A 263 9.53 21.34 6.03
C GLN A 263 10.24 20.35 5.09
N GLY A 264 9.70 19.13 4.99
CA GLY A 264 10.31 17.96 4.36
C GLY A 264 10.93 16.98 5.36
N ALA A 265 10.93 15.69 5.00
CA ALA A 265 11.63 14.62 5.74
C ALA A 265 13.07 14.45 5.22
N TYR A 266 14.03 14.40 6.13
CA TYR A 266 15.47 14.40 5.83
C TYR A 266 16.22 13.53 6.84
N ALA A 267 16.80 12.40 6.41
CA ALA A 267 17.36 11.40 7.33
C ALA A 267 18.61 11.91 8.07
N GLU A 268 18.75 11.54 9.35
CA GLU A 268 19.84 12.00 10.24
C GLU A 268 21.24 11.85 9.62
N GLN A 269 21.48 10.72 8.97
CA GLN A 269 22.78 10.31 8.42
C GLN A 269 23.26 11.20 7.25
N GLN A 270 22.35 11.97 6.64
CA GLN A 270 22.64 12.90 5.55
C GLN A 270 22.98 14.32 6.06
N TRP A 271 22.90 14.58 7.38
CA TRP A 271 23.29 15.86 7.99
C TRP A 271 24.76 15.90 8.39
N GLY A 272 25.43 17.03 8.14
CA GLY A 272 26.84 17.25 8.48
C GLY A 272 27.14 18.65 8.97
N ILE A 273 28.21 18.78 9.77
CA ILE A 273 28.59 20.03 10.45
C ILE A 273 30.03 20.44 10.08
N SER A 274 30.25 21.73 9.86
CA SER A 274 31.55 22.31 9.53
C SER A 274 31.79 23.65 10.23
N GLY A 275 33.04 23.92 10.64
CA GLY A 275 33.43 25.15 11.32
C GLY A 275 34.70 25.01 12.17
N GLY A 276 35.31 26.13 12.52
CA GLY A 276 36.48 26.19 13.43
C GLY A 276 36.08 26.40 14.89
N GLU A 277 36.92 27.11 15.64
CA GLU A 277 36.53 27.78 16.89
C GLU A 277 35.63 28.99 16.54
N GLY A 278 34.48 29.09 17.22
CA GLY A 278 33.39 30.01 16.86
C GLY A 278 32.21 29.31 16.20
N ALA A 279 31.20 30.09 15.78
CA ALA A 279 29.91 29.57 15.29
C ALA A 279 30.08 28.55 14.15
N LYS A 280 29.31 27.46 14.24
CA LYS A 280 29.39 26.30 13.34
C LYS A 280 28.22 26.30 12.37
N ILE A 281 28.38 25.57 11.27
CA ILE A 281 27.40 25.48 10.19
C ILE A 281 26.96 24.04 10.04
N MET A 282 25.66 23.80 10.20
CA MET A 282 24.98 22.56 9.86
C MET A 282 24.42 22.65 8.42
N SER A 283 24.52 21.54 7.67
CA SER A 283 24.05 21.42 6.29
C SER A 283 23.72 19.97 5.94
N TYR A 284 22.70 19.78 5.12
CA TYR A 284 22.30 18.47 4.59
C TYR A 284 23.07 18.10 3.32
N ASN A 285 23.19 16.80 3.04
CA ASN A 285 23.77 16.24 1.83
C ASN A 285 22.96 15.00 1.37
N PRO A 286 22.12 15.09 0.33
CA PRO A 286 21.31 13.96 -0.15
C PRO A 286 22.13 12.85 -0.85
N SER A 287 23.45 12.99 -1.02
CA SER A 287 24.32 12.03 -1.73
C SER A 287 25.07 11.05 -0.82
N ALA A 288 24.58 10.80 0.39
CA ALA A 288 25.07 9.74 1.27
C ALA A 288 24.13 8.53 1.19
N ALA A 289 24.63 7.42 0.64
CA ALA A 289 23.88 6.17 0.51
C ALA A 289 23.69 5.47 1.88
N SER A 290 22.56 4.79 2.03
CA SER A 290 22.17 4.06 3.25
C SER A 290 21.55 2.72 2.90
N SER A 291 21.98 1.66 3.58
CA SER A 291 21.41 0.31 3.47
C SER A 291 20.08 0.23 4.22
N SER A 292 18.99 0.59 3.56
CA SER A 292 17.67 0.74 4.17
C SER A 292 16.56 0.59 3.13
N MET A 293 15.54 -0.20 3.44
CA MET A 293 14.30 -0.36 2.68
C MET A 293 13.71 0.99 2.21
N ASN A 294 13.66 1.16 0.89
CA ASN A 294 13.17 2.32 0.17
C ASN A 294 11.85 1.98 -0.56
N GLY A 295 11.07 3.01 -0.86
CA GLY A 295 9.96 2.93 -1.83
C GLY A 295 10.26 3.87 -2.99
N LEU A 296 10.45 3.32 -4.18
CA LEU A 296 10.84 4.03 -5.38
C LEU A 296 9.76 3.87 -6.45
N TYR A 297 9.28 5.00 -6.97
CA TYR A 297 8.17 5.07 -7.90
C TYR A 297 8.59 5.97 -9.06
N GLY A 298 8.44 5.48 -10.29
CA GLY A 298 8.67 6.25 -11.51
C GLY A 298 7.48 7.16 -11.85
N SER A 299 7.17 7.28 -13.14
CA SER A 299 6.26 8.34 -13.62
C SER A 299 5.26 7.86 -14.69
N ALA A 300 5.14 8.62 -15.78
CA ALA A 300 4.37 8.27 -16.98
C ALA A 300 5.20 8.55 -18.27
N ASP A 301 6.52 8.73 -18.08
CA ASP A 301 7.56 8.86 -19.09
C ASP A 301 8.59 7.75 -18.82
N ALA A 302 9.30 7.27 -19.85
CA ALA A 302 10.24 6.16 -19.70
C ALA A 302 11.40 6.50 -18.74
N ASP A 303 11.46 5.79 -17.61
CA ASP A 303 12.30 6.10 -16.45
C ASP A 303 13.49 5.14 -16.29
N THR A 304 14.39 5.46 -15.34
CA THR A 304 15.53 4.59 -15.00
C THR A 304 15.78 4.65 -13.50
N ILE A 305 15.40 3.59 -12.80
CA ILE A 305 15.42 3.48 -11.34
C ILE A 305 16.54 2.52 -10.94
N ASN A 306 17.31 2.91 -9.93
CA ASN A 306 18.37 2.10 -9.31
C ASN A 306 18.32 2.33 -7.80
N ALA A 307 18.04 1.27 -7.03
CA ALA A 307 17.81 1.35 -5.59
C ALA A 307 19.09 1.24 -4.73
N ASP A 308 20.19 0.83 -5.36
CA ASP A 308 21.56 0.65 -4.83
C ASP A 308 21.72 -0.52 -3.83
N ALA A 309 21.08 -0.49 -2.66
CA ALA A 309 21.17 -1.56 -1.65
C ALA A 309 20.16 -1.37 -0.49
N GLY A 310 19.32 -2.37 -0.28
CA GLY A 310 18.21 -2.36 0.66
C GLY A 310 17.22 -3.48 0.32
N ASN A 311 16.12 -3.57 1.06
CA ASN A 311 14.97 -4.35 0.62
C ASN A 311 14.00 -3.38 -0.02
N ASP A 312 14.09 -3.13 -1.32
CA ASP A 312 13.47 -1.96 -1.94
C ASP A 312 12.20 -2.33 -2.73
N LEU A 313 11.14 -1.55 -2.52
CA LEU A 313 9.89 -1.64 -3.28
C LEU A 313 9.99 -0.69 -4.47
N ILE A 314 9.96 -1.24 -5.68
CA ILE A 314 10.29 -0.55 -6.93
C ILE A 314 9.11 -0.66 -7.89
N ASP A 315 8.62 0.48 -8.36
CA ASP A 315 7.51 0.61 -9.30
C ASP A 315 7.95 1.55 -10.44
N GLY A 316 7.77 1.14 -11.70
CA GLY A 316 8.09 1.98 -12.86
C GLY A 316 7.05 3.07 -13.11
N GLY A 317 5.80 2.83 -12.74
CA GLY A 317 4.65 3.53 -13.32
C GLY A 317 4.44 3.15 -14.79
N ALA A 318 3.87 4.06 -15.57
CA ALA A 318 3.50 3.79 -16.97
C ALA A 318 4.61 4.18 -17.95
N GLY A 319 5.30 3.21 -18.54
CA GLY A 319 6.57 3.51 -19.18
C GLY A 319 7.13 2.50 -20.18
N VAL A 320 8.46 2.51 -20.26
CA VAL A 320 9.34 1.59 -20.99
C VAL A 320 10.65 1.56 -20.19
N ASP A 321 10.55 1.03 -18.98
CA ASP A 321 11.41 1.44 -17.88
C ASP A 321 12.61 0.54 -17.66
N SER A 322 13.65 1.09 -17.04
CA SER A 322 14.85 0.34 -16.66
C SER A 322 14.97 0.30 -15.14
N LEU A 323 14.56 -0.82 -14.54
CA LEU A 323 14.53 -1.03 -13.09
C LEU A 323 15.78 -1.82 -12.64
N THR A 324 16.37 -1.42 -11.53
CA THR A 324 17.56 -2.04 -10.94
C THR A 324 17.39 -2.01 -9.43
N GLY A 325 17.43 -3.18 -8.80
CA GLY A 325 17.28 -3.34 -7.36
C GLY A 325 18.61 -3.03 -6.68
N GLY A 326 19.46 -4.05 -6.60
CA GLY A 326 20.89 -3.91 -6.40
C GLY A 326 21.46 -4.99 -5.49
N ALA A 327 21.01 -5.02 -4.23
CA ALA A 327 21.46 -5.98 -3.22
C ALA A 327 20.59 -5.95 -1.95
N ASP A 328 20.46 -7.13 -1.32
CA ASP A 328 19.39 -7.49 -0.38
C ASP A 328 18.06 -7.79 -1.14
N ALA A 329 16.88 -7.84 -0.50
CA ALA A 329 15.70 -8.52 -1.12
C ALA A 329 14.62 -7.54 -1.63
N ASP A 330 14.50 -7.44 -2.96
CA ASP A 330 13.71 -6.40 -3.62
C ASP A 330 12.31 -6.86 -4.09
N ILE A 331 11.38 -5.92 -4.24
CA ILE A 331 10.02 -6.17 -4.73
C ILE A 331 9.73 -5.25 -5.92
N PHE A 332 9.62 -5.82 -7.11
CA PHE A 332 9.27 -5.09 -8.34
C PHE A 332 7.76 -5.15 -8.56
N SER A 333 7.07 -4.04 -8.33
CA SER A 333 5.61 -3.93 -8.41
C SER A 333 5.14 -3.50 -9.80
N PHE A 334 4.07 -4.14 -10.27
CA PHE A 334 3.38 -3.80 -11.50
C PHE A 334 1.86 -3.91 -11.32
N SER A 335 1.12 -3.10 -12.05
CA SER A 335 -0.34 -3.05 -12.08
C SER A 335 -0.88 -3.10 -13.52
N SER A 336 -2.20 -3.11 -13.65
CA SER A 336 -2.91 -3.14 -14.94
C SER A 336 -2.78 -1.81 -15.70
N GLY A 337 -1.65 -1.60 -16.37
CA GLY A 337 -1.41 -0.45 -17.26
C GLY A 337 0.03 0.07 -17.32
N ASP A 338 0.90 -0.41 -16.43
CA ASP A 338 2.28 0.09 -16.26
C ASP A 338 3.16 -0.27 -17.46
N SER A 339 3.39 -1.57 -17.70
CA SER A 339 3.85 -2.02 -19.01
C SER A 339 2.69 -1.82 -19.99
N THR A 340 2.82 -0.90 -20.95
CA THR A 340 1.75 -0.77 -21.94
C THR A 340 1.64 -2.05 -22.79
N ALA A 341 0.44 -2.35 -23.28
CA ALA A 341 0.18 -3.50 -24.14
C ALA A 341 1.21 -3.63 -25.28
N VAL A 342 1.68 -4.85 -25.58
CA VAL A 342 2.53 -5.13 -26.74
C VAL A 342 1.69 -5.00 -28.02
N ALA A 343 1.46 -3.74 -28.41
CA ALA A 343 0.46 -3.38 -29.40
C ALA A 343 0.81 -3.95 -30.78
N GLY A 344 -0.11 -4.74 -31.36
CA GLY A 344 0.02 -5.45 -32.65
C GLY A 344 0.17 -4.56 -33.90
N SER A 345 1.23 -3.74 -33.93
CA SER A 345 1.50 -2.67 -34.90
C SER A 345 2.46 -3.11 -36.02
N GLY A 346 2.79 -4.39 -36.10
CA GLY A 346 3.65 -4.95 -37.16
C GLY A 346 5.12 -4.54 -37.07
N THR A 347 5.56 -4.10 -35.88
CA THR A 347 6.96 -3.99 -35.48
C THR A 347 7.30 -5.20 -34.62
N ASN A 348 8.12 -6.10 -35.16
CA ASN A 348 8.48 -7.37 -34.53
C ASN A 348 9.46 -7.17 -33.35
N ASP A 349 8.96 -6.64 -32.23
CA ASP A 349 9.69 -6.53 -30.97
C ASP A 349 8.82 -7.19 -29.88
N SER A 350 9.14 -8.44 -29.56
CA SER A 350 8.35 -9.33 -28.70
C SER A 350 8.97 -9.46 -27.30
N SER A 351 9.43 -8.35 -26.74
CA SER A 351 9.85 -8.22 -25.35
C SER A 351 8.76 -7.56 -24.51
N GLY A 352 8.89 -7.64 -23.19
CA GLY A 352 8.25 -6.66 -22.31
C GLY A 352 8.73 -5.23 -22.61
N GLN A 353 7.95 -4.24 -22.19
CA GLN A 353 8.34 -2.83 -22.35
C GLN A 353 9.29 -2.41 -21.23
N ASP A 354 9.00 -2.81 -19.99
CA ASP A 354 9.87 -2.58 -18.84
C ASP A 354 10.90 -3.70 -18.70
N THR A 355 12.08 -3.35 -18.20
CA THR A 355 13.20 -4.26 -18.02
C THR A 355 13.73 -4.19 -16.59
N ILE A 356 13.66 -5.31 -15.87
CA ILE A 356 14.40 -5.51 -14.62
C ILE A 356 15.80 -6.03 -14.98
N GLN A 357 16.83 -5.30 -14.54
CA GLN A 357 18.20 -5.49 -15.00
C GLN A 357 18.98 -6.57 -14.21
N ASP A 358 18.63 -6.82 -12.93
CA ASP A 358 19.49 -7.56 -11.99
C ASP A 358 18.77 -8.59 -11.10
N PHE A 359 17.49 -8.88 -11.36
CA PHE A 359 16.62 -9.78 -10.56
C PHE A 359 17.29 -11.10 -10.17
N THR A 360 17.30 -11.40 -8.87
CA THR A 360 18.01 -12.51 -8.26
C THR A 360 17.19 -13.21 -7.16
N THR A 361 16.69 -14.40 -7.49
CA THR A 361 16.12 -15.35 -6.51
C THR A 361 17.14 -15.83 -5.46
N GLY A 362 18.42 -15.45 -5.58
CA GLY A 362 19.45 -15.70 -4.58
C GLY A 362 19.39 -14.77 -3.38
N ASP A 363 18.95 -13.52 -3.60
CA ASP A 363 18.82 -12.49 -2.55
C ASP A 363 17.36 -12.30 -2.08
N ASN A 364 16.44 -13.06 -2.70
CA ASN A 364 15.00 -13.24 -2.42
C ASN A 364 14.06 -12.22 -3.09
N ASP A 365 14.42 -11.76 -4.29
CA ASP A 365 13.58 -10.84 -5.06
C ASP A 365 12.22 -11.43 -5.47
N LEU A 366 11.21 -10.56 -5.49
CA LEU A 366 9.83 -10.88 -5.87
C LEU A 366 9.29 -9.90 -6.93
N ILE A 367 8.31 -10.37 -7.71
CA ILE A 367 7.49 -9.55 -8.59
C ILE A 367 6.10 -9.43 -7.95
N GLN A 368 5.70 -8.21 -7.59
CA GLN A 368 4.36 -7.94 -7.04
C GLN A 368 3.39 -7.62 -8.17
N ILE A 369 2.28 -8.36 -8.24
CA ILE A 369 1.13 -8.06 -9.10
C ILE A 369 0.09 -7.31 -8.27
N SER A 370 -0.40 -6.19 -8.80
CA SER A 370 -1.31 -5.28 -8.09
C SER A 370 -2.44 -4.76 -8.99
N GLY A 371 -3.41 -4.07 -8.40
CA GLY A 371 -4.63 -3.61 -9.09
C GLY A 371 -5.75 -4.66 -9.09
N GLU A 372 -6.65 -4.60 -10.08
CA GLU A 372 -7.82 -5.50 -10.17
C GLU A 372 -7.50 -6.78 -10.97
N LEU A 373 -7.84 -7.95 -10.41
CA LEU A 373 -7.80 -9.22 -11.15
C LEU A 373 -9.18 -9.57 -11.75
N ALA A 374 -9.17 -10.03 -13.00
CA ALA A 374 -10.39 -10.44 -13.68
C ALA A 374 -10.97 -11.77 -13.17
N THR A 375 -12.25 -12.00 -13.47
CA THR A 375 -13.01 -13.15 -12.98
C THR A 375 -12.48 -14.47 -13.57
N GLY A 376 -11.75 -15.25 -12.76
CA GLY A 376 -11.21 -16.56 -13.15
C GLY A 376 -9.69 -16.68 -13.11
N PHE A 377 -8.97 -15.70 -12.57
CA PHE A 377 -7.50 -15.71 -12.54
C PHE A 377 -6.91 -16.90 -11.77
N ILE A 378 -5.97 -17.63 -12.37
CA ILE A 378 -5.25 -18.77 -11.76
C ILE A 378 -3.75 -18.60 -12.03
N ALA A 379 -2.96 -18.29 -11.00
CA ALA A 379 -1.53 -17.99 -11.13
C ALA A 379 -0.76 -19.10 -11.89
N THR A 380 -1.04 -20.36 -11.56
CA THR A 380 -0.37 -21.54 -12.17
C THR A 380 -0.64 -21.75 -13.66
N THR A 381 -1.61 -21.04 -14.25
CA THR A 381 -1.91 -21.11 -15.69
C THR A 381 -1.84 -19.77 -16.42
N HIS A 382 -1.87 -18.64 -15.71
CA HIS A 382 -1.89 -17.29 -16.30
C HIS A 382 -0.55 -16.56 -16.17
N ILE A 383 0.37 -17.05 -15.33
CA ILE A 383 1.76 -16.58 -15.29
C ILE A 383 2.64 -17.57 -16.04
N VAL A 384 3.32 -17.09 -17.08
CA VAL A 384 4.20 -17.89 -17.94
C VAL A 384 5.46 -17.11 -18.34
N VAL A 385 6.49 -17.84 -18.78
CA VAL A 385 7.70 -17.24 -19.36
C VAL A 385 7.77 -17.51 -20.86
N GLY A 386 8.24 -16.52 -21.64
CA GLY A 386 8.42 -16.65 -23.07
C GLY A 386 9.38 -17.81 -23.45
N THR A 387 9.27 -18.31 -24.68
CA THR A 387 10.04 -19.50 -25.11
C THR A 387 10.84 -19.30 -26.40
N ALA A 388 10.80 -18.10 -27.00
CA ALA A 388 11.59 -17.74 -28.17
C ALA A 388 13.04 -17.37 -27.80
N ALA A 389 14.00 -17.76 -28.64
CA ALA A 389 15.39 -17.31 -28.50
C ALA A 389 15.64 -15.92 -29.13
N ASP A 390 14.95 -15.59 -30.22
CA ASP A 390 15.14 -14.37 -31.03
C ASP A 390 13.80 -13.76 -31.53
N GLY A 391 12.66 -14.07 -30.88
CA GLY A 391 11.35 -13.40 -31.04
C GLY A 391 10.68 -13.32 -32.44
N ASP A 392 10.23 -14.45 -33.02
CA ASP A 392 9.22 -14.53 -34.12
C ASP A 392 8.82 -15.99 -34.39
N ALA A 393 7.52 -16.34 -34.30
CA ALA A 393 6.97 -17.57 -34.85
C ALA A 393 5.64 -17.39 -35.65
N GLY A 394 4.98 -16.24 -35.55
CA GLY A 394 4.17 -15.65 -36.61
C GLY A 394 2.73 -16.17 -36.78
N GLY A 395 1.77 -15.40 -36.25
CA GLY A 395 0.39 -15.35 -36.77
C GLY A 395 -0.69 -16.05 -35.95
N THR A 396 -0.35 -16.53 -34.76
CA THR A 396 -1.26 -16.75 -33.63
C THR A 396 -0.46 -16.40 -32.39
N ASP A 397 -0.72 -15.23 -31.84
CA ASP A 397 0.06 -14.62 -30.77
C ASP A 397 0.05 -15.54 -29.54
N ASN A 398 1.25 -15.93 -29.07
CA ASN A 398 1.41 -16.93 -28.01
C ASN A 398 2.81 -16.86 -27.36
N VAL A 399 3.02 -17.64 -26.29
CA VAL A 399 4.27 -17.72 -25.51
C VAL A 399 5.53 -18.11 -26.31
N ALA A 400 5.39 -18.64 -27.54
CA ALA A 400 6.50 -18.93 -28.45
C ALA A 400 6.91 -17.76 -29.37
N ASP A 401 6.21 -16.62 -29.32
CA ASP A 401 6.64 -15.37 -29.95
C ASP A 401 7.49 -14.52 -28.99
N PHE A 402 7.24 -14.59 -27.67
CA PHE A 402 7.96 -13.86 -26.62
C PHE A 402 9.34 -14.46 -26.27
N THR A 403 10.31 -13.61 -25.91
CA THR A 403 11.67 -14.02 -25.54
C THR A 403 11.73 -14.80 -24.21
N THR A 404 12.76 -15.62 -23.99
CA THR A 404 12.94 -16.36 -22.72
C THR A 404 13.12 -15.50 -21.46
N SER A 405 13.34 -14.18 -21.60
CA SER A 405 13.37 -13.22 -20.49
C SER A 405 12.03 -12.52 -20.26
N SER A 406 11.02 -12.73 -21.12
CA SER A 406 9.70 -12.14 -20.95
C SER A 406 8.89 -12.91 -19.90
N TYR A 407 8.64 -12.27 -18.75
CA TYR A 407 7.63 -12.64 -17.77
C TYR A 407 6.27 -12.08 -18.22
N ILE A 408 5.24 -12.92 -18.27
CA ILE A 408 3.93 -12.60 -18.86
C ILE A 408 2.83 -12.96 -17.86
N VAL A 409 1.85 -12.06 -17.69
CA VAL A 409 0.65 -12.30 -16.86
C VAL A 409 -0.64 -12.03 -17.65
N ASP A 410 -1.43 -13.08 -17.87
CA ASP A 410 -2.82 -13.02 -18.37
C ASP A 410 -3.75 -12.54 -17.23
N MET A 411 -3.70 -11.25 -16.93
CA MET A 411 -4.51 -10.62 -15.87
C MET A 411 -6.01 -10.60 -16.21
N ASN A 412 -6.38 -10.61 -17.50
CA ASN A 412 -7.78 -10.63 -17.93
C ASN A 412 -8.41 -12.05 -17.97
N ALA A 413 -7.60 -13.11 -17.76
CA ALA A 413 -7.97 -14.52 -17.77
C ALA A 413 -8.63 -14.97 -19.10
N SER A 414 -8.22 -14.39 -20.22
CA SER A 414 -8.77 -14.71 -21.56
C SER A 414 -8.32 -16.08 -22.09
N GLY A 415 -7.14 -16.57 -21.67
CA GLY A 415 -6.51 -17.76 -22.22
C GLY A 415 -5.90 -17.55 -23.62
N THR A 416 -5.71 -16.29 -24.02
CA THR A 416 -5.08 -15.87 -25.28
C THR A 416 -4.06 -14.78 -24.97
N LEU A 417 -2.80 -14.97 -25.38
CA LEU A 417 -1.71 -14.05 -25.06
C LEU A 417 -1.38 -13.16 -26.27
N GLY A 418 -1.44 -11.85 -26.10
CA GLY A 418 -1.11 -10.84 -27.11
C GLY A 418 -2.32 -10.16 -27.75
N GLU A 419 -3.53 -10.24 -27.15
CA GLU A 419 -4.65 -9.39 -27.60
C GLU A 419 -4.56 -7.95 -27.03
N GLY A 420 -3.68 -7.70 -26.05
CA GLY A 420 -3.27 -6.36 -25.61
C GLY A 420 -3.76 -5.95 -24.21
N ASP A 421 -4.08 -6.94 -23.37
CA ASP A 421 -4.50 -6.76 -21.97
C ASP A 421 -3.50 -7.43 -20.98
N GLU A 422 -2.37 -7.95 -21.49
CA GLU A 422 -1.38 -8.73 -20.74
C GLU A 422 -0.23 -7.84 -20.23
N LEU A 423 0.15 -8.01 -18.96
CA LEU A 423 1.39 -7.45 -18.41
C LEU A 423 2.58 -8.25 -18.97
N VAL A 424 3.57 -7.55 -19.56
CA VAL A 424 4.79 -8.19 -20.07
C VAL A 424 6.03 -7.40 -19.65
N VAL A 425 6.87 -8.04 -18.84
CA VAL A 425 8.12 -7.47 -18.28
C VAL A 425 9.31 -8.30 -18.72
N ASN A 426 10.41 -7.65 -19.11
CA ASN A 426 11.67 -8.29 -19.46
C ASN A 426 12.54 -8.46 -18.20
N VAL A 427 12.56 -9.65 -17.60
CA VAL A 427 13.19 -9.92 -16.31
C VAL A 427 14.54 -10.62 -16.49
N THR A 428 15.62 -9.94 -16.10
CA THR A 428 17.00 -10.40 -16.33
C THR A 428 17.88 -10.26 -15.09
N THR A 429 18.97 -11.02 -15.03
CA THR A 429 19.96 -11.03 -13.92
C THR A 429 21.21 -10.19 -14.20
N ASP A 430 21.36 -9.63 -15.41
CA ASP A 430 22.52 -8.85 -15.85
C ASP A 430 22.24 -7.89 -17.04
N GLY A 431 20.96 -7.57 -17.29
CA GLY A 431 20.48 -6.84 -18.46
C GLY A 431 20.45 -7.67 -19.75
N SER A 432 20.70 -8.98 -19.69
CA SER A 432 20.70 -9.86 -20.88
C SER A 432 20.33 -11.33 -20.63
N THR A 433 20.59 -11.87 -19.45
CA THR A 433 20.33 -13.25 -19.07
C THR A 433 18.97 -13.35 -18.36
N ALA A 434 18.04 -14.15 -18.90
CA ALA A 434 16.73 -14.38 -18.31
C ALA A 434 16.83 -14.87 -16.85
N ALA A 435 16.02 -14.28 -15.95
CA ALA A 435 16.05 -14.63 -14.53
C ALA A 435 15.35 -15.96 -14.19
N PHE A 436 14.30 -16.29 -14.92
CA PHE A 436 13.50 -17.50 -14.71
C PHE A 436 13.89 -18.64 -15.67
N ALA A 437 13.83 -19.88 -15.18
CA ALA A 437 14.18 -21.07 -15.96
C ALA A 437 12.98 -21.75 -16.63
N ASP A 438 11.79 -21.58 -16.05
CA ASP A 438 10.49 -22.10 -16.48
C ASP A 438 9.35 -21.32 -15.78
N ASP A 439 8.10 -21.61 -16.16
CA ASP A 439 6.91 -20.95 -15.60
C ASP A 439 6.80 -21.12 -14.08
N ALA A 440 7.23 -22.26 -13.54
CA ALA A 440 7.15 -22.54 -12.11
C ALA A 440 8.15 -21.71 -11.29
N ALA A 441 9.33 -21.42 -11.85
CA ALA A 441 10.28 -20.48 -11.26
C ALA A 441 9.73 -19.05 -11.22
N ALA A 442 9.02 -18.60 -12.26
CA ALA A 442 8.34 -17.31 -12.27
C ALA A 442 7.21 -17.25 -11.25
N GLN A 443 6.30 -18.23 -11.26
CA GLN A 443 5.16 -18.35 -10.34
C GLN A 443 5.58 -18.41 -8.86
N ALA A 444 6.75 -18.97 -8.55
CA ALA A 444 7.29 -19.01 -7.19
C ALA A 444 7.92 -17.68 -6.73
N SER A 445 8.24 -16.77 -7.67
CA SER A 445 8.72 -15.40 -7.39
C SER A 445 7.61 -14.35 -7.49
N THR A 446 6.36 -14.73 -7.80
CA THR A 446 5.23 -13.80 -7.81
C THR A 446 4.59 -13.69 -6.43
N VAL A 447 4.28 -12.46 -6.01
CA VAL A 447 3.40 -12.13 -4.88
C VAL A 447 2.26 -11.25 -5.38
N PHE A 448 1.09 -11.32 -4.75
CA PHE A 448 -0.11 -10.58 -5.15
C PHE A 448 -0.54 -9.60 -4.07
N ASN A 449 -0.92 -8.39 -4.49
CA ASN A 449 -1.54 -7.36 -3.64
C ASN A 449 -2.70 -6.72 -4.42
N VAL A 450 -3.84 -7.41 -4.44
CA VAL A 450 -4.85 -7.27 -5.49
C VAL A 450 -6.26 -7.02 -4.96
N THR A 451 -7.08 -6.32 -5.76
CA THR A 451 -8.52 -6.19 -5.56
C THR A 451 -9.27 -7.11 -6.53
N LEU A 452 -10.46 -7.58 -6.15
CA LEU A 452 -11.35 -8.39 -6.98
C LEU A 452 -12.56 -7.59 -7.45
N ALA A 453 -13.02 -7.86 -8.66
CA ALA A 453 -14.16 -7.17 -9.28
C ALA A 453 -15.48 -7.35 -8.50
N ASP A 454 -16.23 -6.26 -8.32
CA ASP A 454 -17.58 -6.23 -7.70
C ASP A 454 -18.61 -7.20 -8.31
N SER A 455 -18.35 -7.75 -9.50
CA SER A 455 -19.17 -8.81 -10.11
C SER A 455 -19.03 -10.17 -9.43
N GLY A 456 -18.02 -10.36 -8.57
CA GLY A 456 -17.60 -11.62 -7.99
C GLY A 456 -16.60 -12.36 -8.88
N ALA A 457 -15.43 -12.68 -8.34
CA ALA A 457 -14.36 -13.41 -9.02
C ALA A 457 -14.15 -14.81 -8.43
N THR A 458 -13.58 -15.71 -9.23
CA THR A 458 -12.93 -16.93 -8.71
C THR A 458 -11.44 -16.76 -8.96
N VAL A 459 -10.62 -16.87 -7.91
CA VAL A 459 -9.17 -16.67 -8.02
C VAL A 459 -8.37 -17.77 -7.32
N THR A 460 -7.17 -18.03 -7.83
CA THR A 460 -6.16 -18.89 -7.20
C THR A 460 -4.79 -18.25 -7.36
N LEU A 461 -4.15 -17.89 -6.24
CA LEU A 461 -2.92 -17.10 -6.23
C LEU A 461 -1.67 -17.98 -5.97
N GLY A 462 -0.70 -17.48 -5.19
CA GLY A 462 0.70 -17.89 -5.26
C GLY A 462 1.19 -18.91 -4.23
N GLN A 463 2.48 -18.74 -3.88
CA GLN A 463 3.21 -19.47 -2.82
C GLN A 463 3.98 -18.49 -1.91
N ASN A 464 3.59 -17.20 -1.94
CA ASN A 464 4.15 -16.10 -1.16
C ASN A 464 3.00 -15.45 -0.39
N ASN A 465 3.34 -14.60 0.60
CA ASN A 465 2.34 -13.96 1.46
C ASN A 465 1.48 -12.96 0.66
N ASP A 466 0.35 -13.43 0.15
CA ASP A 466 -0.50 -12.66 -0.76
C ASP A 466 -1.52 -11.80 0.00
N THR A 467 -1.95 -10.68 -0.59
CA THR A 467 -3.00 -9.80 -0.06
C THR A 467 -4.12 -9.64 -1.08
N VAL A 468 -5.36 -9.83 -0.63
CA VAL A 468 -6.55 -9.85 -1.49
C VAL A 468 -7.67 -9.04 -0.86
N VAL A 469 -8.29 -8.14 -1.62
CA VAL A 469 -9.53 -7.45 -1.23
C VAL A 469 -10.67 -7.87 -2.14
N ALA A 470 -11.74 -8.41 -1.57
CA ALA A 470 -12.79 -9.12 -2.30
C ALA A 470 -13.83 -8.22 -3.01
N GLY A 471 -13.82 -6.92 -2.75
CA GLY A 471 -14.86 -6.00 -3.22
C GLY A 471 -16.22 -6.29 -2.58
N THR A 472 -17.32 -6.03 -3.30
CA THR A 472 -18.69 -6.32 -2.85
C THR A 472 -19.34 -7.54 -3.52
N GLY A 473 -18.54 -8.33 -4.23
CA GLY A 473 -18.99 -9.43 -5.08
C GLY A 473 -19.44 -10.69 -4.35
N THR A 474 -19.46 -11.81 -5.09
CA THR A 474 -19.56 -13.16 -4.52
C THR A 474 -18.33 -13.93 -4.98
N ASN A 475 -17.30 -13.97 -4.14
CA ASN A 475 -16.00 -14.45 -4.56
C ASN A 475 -15.73 -15.90 -4.13
N SER A 476 -14.80 -16.55 -4.83
CA SER A 476 -14.23 -17.84 -4.46
C SER A 476 -12.71 -17.69 -4.49
N ILE A 477 -12.11 -17.46 -3.33
CA ILE A 477 -10.71 -17.05 -3.18
C ILE A 477 -9.91 -18.24 -2.65
N THR A 478 -8.96 -18.74 -3.45
CA THR A 478 -7.91 -19.65 -2.97
C THR A 478 -6.63 -18.83 -2.89
N ALA A 479 -6.12 -18.56 -1.69
CA ALA A 479 -4.94 -17.73 -1.52
C ALA A 479 -3.71 -18.48 -2.06
N GLY A 480 -3.28 -19.54 -1.39
CA GLY A 480 -2.40 -20.54 -2.01
C GLY A 480 -1.55 -21.24 -0.98
N ALA A 481 -0.38 -20.68 -0.70
CA ALA A 481 0.46 -21.05 0.41
C ALA A 481 1.25 -19.82 0.86
N GLY A 482 1.15 -19.44 2.12
CA GLY A 482 1.83 -18.25 2.61
C GLY A 482 1.44 -17.92 4.05
N ALA A 483 1.18 -16.65 4.30
CA ALA A 483 0.52 -16.13 5.49
C ALA A 483 -0.37 -14.99 4.99
N ASP A 484 -1.47 -15.38 4.34
CA ASP A 484 -2.13 -14.52 3.36
C ASP A 484 -3.18 -13.63 4.03
N THR A 485 -3.35 -12.40 3.54
CA THR A 485 -4.27 -11.41 4.12
C THR A 485 -5.48 -11.23 3.23
N LEU A 486 -6.63 -11.80 3.64
CA LEU A 486 -7.85 -11.88 2.84
C LEU A 486 -8.93 -10.97 3.44
N ILE A 487 -9.32 -9.94 2.70
CA ILE A 487 -10.15 -8.85 3.19
C ILE A 487 -11.49 -8.92 2.44
N GLY A 488 -12.48 -9.51 3.11
CA GLY A 488 -13.76 -9.93 2.53
C GLY A 488 -14.77 -8.81 2.31
N GLY A 489 -15.79 -9.11 1.51
CA GLY A 489 -16.95 -8.23 1.32
C GLY A 489 -18.00 -8.82 0.37
N GLY A 490 -19.26 -8.46 0.57
CA GLY A 490 -20.36 -9.02 -0.22
C GLY A 490 -20.82 -10.38 0.31
N THR A 491 -20.44 -11.50 -0.33
CA THR A 491 -20.74 -12.86 0.16
C THR A 491 -19.72 -13.86 -0.39
N ASP A 492 -18.71 -14.22 0.41
CA ASP A 492 -17.50 -14.87 -0.09
C ASP A 492 -17.35 -16.36 0.28
N THR A 493 -16.49 -17.06 -0.45
CA THR A 493 -15.98 -18.39 -0.12
C THR A 493 -14.45 -18.38 -0.12
N PHE A 494 -13.86 -18.42 1.06
CA PHE A 494 -12.41 -18.51 1.27
C PHE A 494 -12.02 -19.99 1.31
N VAL A 495 -11.15 -20.41 0.40
CA VAL A 495 -10.72 -21.80 0.22
C VAL A 495 -9.31 -21.96 0.78
N ILE A 496 -9.20 -22.68 1.90
CA ILE A 496 -7.92 -23.00 2.54
C ILE A 496 -7.38 -24.36 2.12
N ALA A 497 -6.10 -24.59 2.38
CA ALA A 497 -5.39 -25.86 2.19
C ALA A 497 -5.29 -26.34 0.74
N ALA A 498 -5.03 -25.43 -0.19
CA ALA A 498 -4.42 -25.83 -1.46
C ALA A 498 -3.08 -26.56 -1.19
N ALA A 499 -2.72 -27.54 -2.01
CA ALA A 499 -1.62 -28.46 -1.70
C ALA A 499 -0.22 -27.78 -1.73
N GLY A 500 0.15 -27.18 -0.60
CA GLY A 500 1.33 -26.33 -0.41
C GLY A 500 1.21 -25.49 0.86
N ASP A 501 -0.03 -25.11 1.21
CA ASP A 501 -0.46 -24.43 2.44
C ASP A 501 -0.09 -25.22 3.69
N THR A 502 1.15 -25.07 4.12
CA THR A 502 1.77 -25.87 5.18
C THR A 502 2.18 -25.01 6.37
N GLY A 503 1.39 -23.95 6.60
CA GLY A 503 1.38 -23.07 7.76
C GLY A 503 1.09 -23.82 9.06
N THR A 504 2.04 -24.67 9.47
CA THR A 504 1.87 -25.63 10.56
C THR A 504 1.67 -24.89 11.87
N ALA A 505 0.44 -24.93 12.38
CA ALA A 505 0.08 -24.34 13.66
C ALA A 505 0.86 -25.04 14.77
N THR A 506 1.62 -24.25 15.54
CA THR A 506 2.29 -24.74 16.74
C THR A 506 1.55 -24.22 17.96
N VAL A 507 0.86 -25.13 18.66
CA VAL A 507 0.15 -24.81 19.90
C VAL A 507 1.08 -24.93 21.10
N SER A 508 0.92 -24.04 22.06
CA SER A 508 1.66 -24.00 23.32
C SER A 508 0.74 -23.59 24.48
N ASN A 509 1.19 -23.96 25.69
CA ASN A 509 0.55 -23.84 27.02
C ASN A 509 -0.40 -24.98 27.46
N VAL A 510 -1.02 -25.70 26.52
CA VAL A 510 -2.06 -26.76 26.67
C VAL A 510 -2.31 -27.25 28.10
N GLY A 511 -3.23 -26.58 28.81
CA GLY A 511 -3.59 -26.87 30.21
C GLY A 511 -4.76 -27.85 30.39
N GLY A 512 -5.47 -28.16 29.31
CA GLY A 512 -6.66 -29.01 29.25
C GLY A 512 -6.41 -30.46 28.81
N ALA A 513 -7.47 -31.10 28.29
CA ALA A 513 -7.41 -32.43 27.71
C ALA A 513 -8.17 -32.44 26.37
N GLY A 514 -7.50 -31.99 25.30
CA GLY A 514 -8.01 -31.96 23.92
C GLY A 514 -8.95 -30.80 23.60
N THR A 515 -8.67 -29.60 24.12
CA THR A 515 -9.27 -28.31 23.74
C THR A 515 -8.29 -27.19 24.08
N LEU A 516 -8.25 -26.13 23.27
CA LEU A 516 -7.61 -24.87 23.62
C LEU A 516 -8.23 -24.25 24.89
N ASP A 517 -7.40 -23.71 25.80
CA ASP A 517 -7.85 -23.01 27.01
C ASP A 517 -7.35 -21.56 27.13
N ASP A 518 -7.93 -20.78 28.06
CA ASP A 518 -7.55 -19.38 28.27
C ASP A 518 -6.06 -19.27 28.61
N THR A 519 -5.32 -18.49 27.82
CA THR A 519 -3.85 -18.36 27.76
C THR A 519 -3.06 -19.40 26.96
N ASP A 520 -3.72 -20.30 26.22
CA ASP A 520 -3.04 -21.01 25.12
C ASP A 520 -2.58 -20.05 24.02
N THR A 521 -1.47 -20.40 23.35
CA THR A 521 -0.92 -19.64 22.23
C THR A 521 -0.75 -20.53 21.00
N VAL A 522 -1.12 -19.98 19.85
CA VAL A 522 -1.10 -20.65 18.54
C VAL A 522 -0.20 -19.79 17.63
N ALA A 523 0.88 -20.36 17.11
CA ALA A 523 1.87 -19.61 16.31
C ALA A 523 2.27 -20.36 15.03
N GLY A 524 2.44 -19.63 13.93
CA GLY A 524 2.72 -20.19 12.61
C GLY A 524 2.68 -19.11 11.51
N ALA A 525 2.83 -19.53 10.26
CA ALA A 525 2.38 -18.75 9.11
C ALA A 525 0.88 -19.07 8.94
N PHE A 526 0.01 -18.06 9.06
CA PHE A 526 -1.44 -18.25 9.04
C PHE A 526 -2.08 -17.23 8.12
N ASP A 527 -3.14 -17.65 7.44
CA ASP A 527 -4.03 -16.72 6.77
C ASP A 527 -4.80 -15.90 7.80
N VAL A 528 -4.97 -14.61 7.48
CA VAL A 528 -5.66 -13.63 8.29
C VAL A 528 -6.84 -13.09 7.48
N ILE A 529 -8.05 -13.50 7.87
CA ILE A 529 -9.29 -13.05 7.24
C ILE A 529 -9.86 -11.85 8.02
N ILE A 530 -10.17 -10.78 7.31
CA ILE A 530 -10.74 -9.53 7.84
C ILE A 530 -12.10 -9.32 7.17
N GLY A 531 -13.10 -8.87 7.94
CA GLY A 531 -14.43 -8.53 7.40
C GLY A 531 -15.36 -9.72 7.11
N PHE A 532 -14.99 -10.95 7.48
CA PHE A 532 -15.83 -12.14 7.29
C PHE A 532 -17.21 -11.98 7.96
N GLN A 533 -18.27 -12.21 7.20
CA GLN A 533 -19.66 -12.08 7.64
C GLN A 533 -20.27 -13.45 7.99
N HIS A 534 -20.50 -13.70 9.28
CA HIS A 534 -21.16 -14.90 9.77
C HIS A 534 -22.51 -15.15 9.05
N GLY A 535 -22.74 -16.40 8.65
CA GLY A 535 -23.95 -16.86 7.99
C GLY A 535 -23.95 -16.69 6.48
N THR A 536 -23.43 -15.60 5.92
CA THR A 536 -23.27 -15.43 4.46
C THR A 536 -22.00 -16.09 3.96
N ASP A 537 -20.86 -15.72 4.53
CA ASP A 537 -19.54 -16.08 4.02
C ASP A 537 -19.17 -17.50 4.45
N LYS A 538 -18.26 -18.13 3.70
CA LYS A 538 -17.93 -19.54 3.87
C LYS A 538 -16.43 -19.79 3.88
N LEU A 539 -16.02 -20.71 4.74
CA LEU A 539 -14.66 -21.24 4.81
C LEU A 539 -14.68 -22.66 4.24
N ASP A 540 -14.14 -22.84 3.04
CA ASP A 540 -14.07 -24.13 2.36
C ASP A 540 -12.83 -24.91 2.80
N VAL A 541 -13.07 -25.99 3.54
CA VAL A 541 -12.04 -26.80 4.20
C VAL A 541 -11.98 -28.22 3.63
N LYS A 542 -12.58 -28.44 2.46
CA LYS A 542 -12.60 -29.75 1.78
C LYS A 542 -11.21 -30.29 1.47
N ALA A 543 -10.22 -29.42 1.27
CA ALA A 543 -8.86 -29.84 0.93
C ALA A 543 -8.07 -30.32 2.15
N VAL A 544 -8.37 -29.81 3.36
CA VAL A 544 -7.80 -30.31 4.63
C VAL A 544 -8.26 -31.73 4.94
N ASN A 545 -9.52 -32.06 4.63
CA ASN A 545 -10.15 -33.36 4.91
C ASN A 545 -9.83 -34.41 3.82
N ASP A 546 -8.54 -34.69 3.57
CA ASP A 546 -8.10 -35.67 2.55
C ASP A 546 -8.36 -37.13 2.97
N GLY A 547 -8.69 -37.36 4.25
CA GLY A 547 -8.90 -38.68 4.84
C GLY A 547 -7.64 -39.34 5.41
N SER A 548 -6.55 -38.57 5.56
CA SER A 548 -5.36 -38.92 6.32
C SER A 548 -5.70 -39.26 7.78
N THR A 549 -4.86 -40.13 8.36
CA THR A 549 -4.87 -40.46 9.78
C THR A 549 -3.43 -40.68 10.23
N GLY A 550 -2.65 -39.60 10.26
CA GLY A 550 -1.33 -39.60 10.89
C GLY A 550 -1.42 -39.63 12.42
N ALA A 551 -0.37 -39.14 13.07
CA ALA A 551 -0.23 -39.17 14.54
C ALA A 551 0.63 -38.00 15.05
N ALA A 552 0.56 -36.86 14.35
CA ALA A 552 1.33 -35.65 14.63
C ALA A 552 0.47 -34.52 15.21
N ASP A 553 -0.60 -34.89 15.92
CA ASP A 553 -1.44 -34.07 16.82
C ASP A 553 -0.58 -33.09 17.65
N SER A 554 -0.58 -31.80 17.29
CA SER A 554 0.10 -30.75 18.05
C SER A 554 -0.85 -30.07 19.04
N VAL A 555 -2.15 -30.02 18.73
CA VAL A 555 -3.23 -29.57 19.65
C VAL A 555 -3.64 -30.67 20.66
N ALA A 556 -2.64 -31.40 21.17
CA ALA A 556 -2.67 -32.58 22.03
C ALA A 556 -4.06 -33.09 22.50
N GLY A 557 -4.81 -33.68 21.58
CA GLY A 557 -6.13 -34.27 21.84
C GLY A 557 -7.25 -33.86 20.89
N LEU A 558 -6.99 -33.07 19.84
CA LEU A 558 -7.81 -33.14 18.64
C LEU A 558 -7.75 -34.54 18.00
N ALA A 559 -8.58 -34.78 16.99
CA ALA A 559 -8.63 -36.06 16.31
C ALA A 559 -8.71 -35.83 14.80
N ALA A 560 -7.73 -36.37 14.06
CA ALA A 560 -7.57 -36.20 12.62
C ALA A 560 -8.89 -36.07 11.85
N ASN A 561 -9.00 -35.01 11.07
CA ASN A 561 -10.18 -34.50 10.36
C ASN A 561 -11.26 -33.90 11.31
N ALA A 562 -10.83 -33.30 12.43
CA ALA A 562 -11.66 -32.46 13.30
C ALA A 562 -11.13 -31.02 13.36
N TYR A 563 -11.88 -30.13 14.00
CA TYR A 563 -11.57 -28.72 14.10
C TYR A 563 -11.96 -28.15 15.47
N GLU A 564 -11.32 -27.04 15.85
CA GLU A 564 -11.68 -26.24 17.02
C GLU A 564 -11.75 -24.75 16.65
N ILE A 565 -12.62 -24.01 17.33
CA ILE A 565 -12.79 -22.56 17.18
C ILE A 565 -12.57 -21.92 18.55
N ALA A 566 -11.56 -21.06 18.66
CA ALA A 566 -11.25 -20.32 19.89
C ALA A 566 -11.37 -18.80 19.69
N ARG A 567 -11.67 -18.07 20.76
CA ARG A 567 -11.68 -16.60 20.81
C ARG A 567 -10.45 -16.08 21.54
N GLY A 568 -9.95 -14.93 21.13
CA GLY A 568 -8.67 -14.42 21.61
C GLY A 568 -8.22 -13.12 20.95
N ILE A 569 -6.92 -12.92 20.92
CA ILE A 569 -6.24 -11.71 20.46
C ILE A 569 -5.12 -12.10 19.50
N TRP A 570 -5.12 -11.53 18.30
CA TRP A 570 -4.03 -11.67 17.34
C TRP A 570 -2.85 -10.73 17.64
N ASN A 571 -1.62 -11.21 17.42
CA ASN A 571 -0.43 -10.37 17.38
C ASN A 571 0.35 -10.61 16.07
N ALA A 572 0.09 -9.74 15.08
CA ALA A 572 0.79 -9.72 13.80
C ALA A 572 2.31 -9.50 13.92
N SER A 573 2.81 -8.88 15.00
CA SER A 573 4.27 -8.68 15.18
C SER A 573 5.03 -9.95 15.56
N THR A 574 4.33 -11.03 15.90
CA THR A 574 4.93 -12.34 16.24
C THR A 574 4.21 -13.52 15.57
N ASN A 575 3.28 -13.26 14.64
CA ASN A 575 2.30 -14.21 14.10
C ASN A 575 1.79 -15.20 15.16
N THR A 576 1.24 -14.66 16.25
CA THR A 576 0.76 -15.45 17.39
C THR A 576 -0.66 -15.05 17.77
N PHE A 577 -1.57 -16.00 17.79
CA PHE A 577 -2.89 -15.86 18.40
C PHE A 577 -2.81 -16.30 19.87
N THR A 578 -3.36 -15.51 20.79
CA THR A 578 -3.46 -15.85 22.22
C THR A 578 -4.92 -16.00 22.61
N VAL A 579 -5.29 -17.16 23.16
CA VAL A 579 -6.67 -17.50 23.54
C VAL A 579 -7.09 -16.71 24.79
N ASP A 580 -8.20 -16.00 24.68
CA ASP A 580 -8.92 -15.33 25.77
C ASP A 580 -10.41 -15.29 25.41
N GLY A 581 -11.15 -16.30 25.89
CA GLY A 581 -12.59 -16.40 25.66
C GLY A 581 -13.41 -15.30 26.34
N THR A 582 -12.80 -14.48 27.22
CA THR A 582 -13.47 -13.44 27.98
C THR A 582 -13.34 -12.04 27.36
N ASN A 583 -12.16 -11.67 26.86
CA ASN A 583 -11.88 -10.32 26.34
C ASN A 583 -11.49 -10.29 24.85
N GLY A 584 -11.25 -11.45 24.21
CA GLY A 584 -10.80 -11.51 22.82
C GLY A 584 -11.79 -10.93 21.80
N SER A 585 -11.29 -10.07 20.91
CA SER A 585 -12.03 -9.52 19.76
C SER A 585 -12.02 -10.44 18.55
N ASP A 586 -11.10 -11.39 18.51
CA ASP A 586 -10.72 -12.15 17.32
C ASP A 586 -11.04 -13.64 17.52
N GLN A 587 -11.07 -14.39 16.42
CA GLN A 587 -11.20 -15.85 16.42
C GLN A 587 -10.02 -16.52 15.70
N VAL A 588 -9.75 -17.76 16.06
CA VAL A 588 -8.93 -18.69 15.28
C VAL A 588 -9.73 -19.97 15.06
N VAL A 589 -9.65 -20.52 13.85
CA VAL A 589 -10.14 -21.86 13.54
C VAL A 589 -8.94 -22.74 13.22
N ILE A 590 -8.79 -23.85 13.92
CA ILE A 590 -7.72 -24.85 13.69
C ILE A 590 -8.33 -26.14 13.18
N PHE A 591 -7.67 -26.77 12.20
CA PHE A 591 -8.01 -28.07 11.64
C PHE A 591 -6.82 -29.04 11.76
N ASP A 592 -7.09 -30.26 12.23
CA ASP A 592 -6.11 -31.36 12.32
C ASP A 592 -6.21 -32.22 11.04
N ASP A 593 -5.22 -32.19 10.15
CA ASP A 593 -5.16 -33.06 8.95
C ASP A 593 -4.60 -34.46 9.26
N GLY A 594 -4.20 -34.71 10.51
CA GLY A 594 -3.51 -35.90 11.01
C GLY A 594 -1.99 -35.87 10.83
N SER A 595 -1.48 -35.02 9.94
CA SER A 595 -0.08 -34.87 9.53
C SER A 595 0.50 -33.54 10.01
N ASN A 596 -0.25 -32.45 9.85
CA ASN A 596 -0.01 -31.12 10.41
C ASN A 596 -1.35 -30.52 10.88
N ASP A 597 -1.29 -29.53 11.77
CA ASP A 597 -2.43 -28.69 12.10
C ASP A 597 -2.38 -27.41 11.25
N VAL A 598 -3.49 -27.01 10.62
CA VAL A 598 -3.63 -25.78 9.82
C VAL A 598 -4.54 -24.81 10.58
N ALA A 599 -4.22 -23.51 10.62
CA ALA A 599 -5.01 -22.52 11.33
C ALA A 599 -5.21 -21.21 10.55
N VAL A 600 -6.41 -20.64 10.67
CA VAL A 600 -6.79 -19.33 10.08
C VAL A 600 -7.33 -18.42 11.16
N VAL A 601 -6.89 -17.16 11.12
CA VAL A 601 -7.24 -16.11 12.08
C VAL A 601 -8.31 -15.19 11.48
N PHE A 602 -9.28 -14.78 12.29
CA PHE A 602 -10.40 -13.92 11.91
C PHE A 602 -10.40 -12.68 12.81
N LEU A 603 -10.12 -11.50 12.24
CA LEU A 603 -9.97 -10.26 13.03
C LEU A 603 -11.31 -9.55 13.23
N GLY A 604 -11.63 -9.20 14.48
CA GLY A 604 -12.87 -8.50 14.85
C GLY A 604 -14.16 -9.32 14.75
N VAL A 605 -14.08 -10.60 14.36
CA VAL A 605 -15.23 -11.52 14.28
C VAL A 605 -15.28 -12.41 15.52
N THR A 606 -16.48 -12.64 16.06
CA THR A 606 -16.65 -13.36 17.35
C THR A 606 -17.76 -14.43 17.34
N ASP A 607 -18.40 -14.65 16.20
CA ASP A 607 -19.55 -15.53 15.99
C ASP A 607 -19.37 -16.58 14.87
N ILE A 608 -18.15 -16.80 14.35
CA ILE A 608 -17.85 -17.92 13.42
C ILE A 608 -18.32 -19.25 14.03
N ASP A 609 -19.17 -19.99 13.32
CA ASP A 609 -19.69 -21.29 13.77
C ASP A 609 -19.68 -22.39 12.68
N ASN A 610 -20.27 -23.55 13.00
CA ASN A 610 -20.26 -24.71 12.10
C ASN A 610 -21.20 -24.60 10.88
N THR A 611 -21.87 -23.46 10.71
CA THR A 611 -22.64 -23.10 9.50
C THR A 611 -21.84 -22.23 8.52
N ASP A 612 -20.66 -21.77 8.93
CA ASP A 612 -19.69 -21.06 8.10
C ASP A 612 -18.66 -22.00 7.45
N LEU A 613 -18.42 -23.16 8.07
CA LEU A 613 -17.48 -24.16 7.58
C LEU A 613 -18.10 -25.10 6.54
N VAL A 614 -17.43 -25.30 5.41
CA VAL A 614 -17.89 -26.16 4.30
C VAL A 614 -17.00 -27.40 4.16
N PHE A 615 -17.51 -28.53 4.63
CA PHE A 615 -16.88 -29.85 4.55
C PHE A 615 -17.27 -30.62 3.26
N SER A 616 -16.68 -31.81 3.08
CA SER A 616 -16.82 -32.70 1.91
C SER A 616 -18.03 -33.65 1.98
#